data_AF-A0A833WIQ6-F1
#
_entry.id   AF-A0A833WIQ6-F1
#
_cell.length_a   1.000
_cell.length_b   1.000
_cell.length_c   1.000
_cell.angle_alpha   90.00
_cell.angle_beta   90.00
_cell.angle_gamma   90.00
#
_symmetry.space_group_name_H-M   'P 1'
#
loop_
_entity.id
_entity.type
_entity.pdbx_description
1 polymer ?
#
loop_
_entity_poly.entity_id
_entity_poly.type
_entity_poly.pdbx_seq_one_letter_code
_entity_poly.pdbx_strand_id
1 'polypeptide(L)'
;MREALHTNAHRLKAVDAACESGVSTSLASENKCHRSTLYRWTKRRQDIEAAAAGSTTILQGRRGPKVAFPDLEKKLLDWVRDMRKNKVRAVTSRCLLMMSAHLEPRFLLGRSKQAAVEYLRRFRSRNGLSVRRITHKG
;
A
#
# COMPACT_ATOMS: atom_id res chain seq x y z
N MET A 1 14.54 2.58 21.11
CA MET A 1 13.86 2.83 19.83
C MET A 1 14.50 4.05 19.18
N ARG A 2 14.87 4.04 17.90
CA ARG A 2 15.32 5.26 17.20
C ARG A 2 14.09 6.13 16.95
N GLU A 3 14.10 7.39 17.42
CA GLU A 3 13.06 8.34 17.09
C GLU A 3 12.99 8.54 15.57
N ALA A 4 11.79 8.53 15.01
CA ALA A 4 11.59 8.75 13.58
C ALA A 4 11.93 10.21 13.26
N LEU A 5 12.98 10.43 12.48
CA LEU A 5 13.50 11.76 12.11
C LEU A 5 12.42 12.70 11.52
N HIS A 6 11.38 12.14 10.89
CA HIS A 6 10.24 12.89 10.39
C HIS A 6 8.96 12.06 10.58
N THR A 7 7.94 12.60 11.25
CA THR A 7 6.58 12.04 11.29
C THR A 7 5.74 12.62 10.16
N ASN A 8 4.58 12.02 9.84
CA ASN A 8 3.68 12.62 8.84
C ASN A 8 3.17 13.99 9.30
N ALA A 9 2.88 14.15 10.60
CA ALA A 9 2.49 15.43 11.18
C ALA A 9 3.59 16.49 11.06
N HIS A 10 4.86 16.12 11.29
CA HIS A 10 5.99 17.03 11.09
C HIS A 10 6.13 17.44 9.61
N ARG A 11 5.99 16.50 8.67
CA ARG A 11 6.02 16.80 7.23
C ARG A 11 4.88 17.72 6.81
N LEU A 12 3.68 17.54 7.36
CA LEU A 12 2.53 18.40 7.07
C LEU A 12 2.80 19.84 7.54
N LYS A 13 3.25 20.03 8.79
CA LYS A 13 3.65 21.34 9.32
C LYS A 13 4.72 22.02 8.46
N ALA A 14 5.74 21.28 8.05
CA ALA A 14 6.79 21.81 7.18
C ALA A 14 6.26 22.25 5.81
N VAL A 15 5.29 21.50 5.26
CA VAL A 15 4.64 21.83 3.98
C VAL A 15 3.74 23.05 4.11
N ASP A 16 2.94 23.15 5.16
CA ASP A 16 2.06 24.31 5.37
C ASP A 16 2.89 25.59 5.54
N ALA A 17 3.95 25.56 6.36
CA ALA A 17 4.89 26.67 6.49
C ALA A 17 5.55 27.06 5.15
N ALA A 18 5.89 26.06 4.31
CA ALA A 18 6.49 26.30 3.00
C ALA A 18 5.47 26.80 1.96
N CYS A 19 4.18 26.50 2.12
CA CYS A 19 3.10 27.03 1.28
C CYS A 19 2.79 28.49 1.64
N GLU A 20 2.91 28.88 2.91
CA GLU A 20 2.70 30.25 3.38
C GLU A 20 3.89 31.18 3.06
N SER A 21 5.11 30.74 3.39
CA SER A 21 6.33 31.58 3.32
C SER A 21 7.19 31.33 2.08
N GLY A 22 6.87 30.31 1.29
CA GLY A 22 7.66 29.86 0.14
C GLY A 22 8.80 28.90 0.51
N VAL A 23 9.29 28.14 -0.47
CA VAL A 23 10.33 27.12 -0.26
C VAL A 23 11.73 27.75 -0.22
N SER A 24 12.27 27.95 0.97
CA SER A 24 13.62 28.49 1.23
C SER A 24 14.61 27.43 1.73
N THR A 25 15.91 27.75 1.69
CA THR A 25 16.98 26.92 2.27
C THR A 25 16.98 26.93 3.80
N SER A 26 16.66 28.08 4.41
CA SER A 26 16.55 28.21 5.87
C SER A 26 15.44 27.33 6.44
N LEU A 27 14.24 27.41 5.86
CA LEU A 27 13.08 26.61 6.28
C LEU A 27 13.35 25.11 6.11
N ALA A 28 14.05 24.72 5.05
CA ALA A 28 14.44 23.33 4.84
C ALA A 28 15.42 22.83 5.93
N SER A 29 16.40 23.67 6.31
CA SER A 29 17.36 23.38 7.38
C SER A 29 16.68 23.23 8.74
N GLU A 30 15.75 24.12 9.09
CA GLU A 30 14.94 24.05 10.32
C GLU A 30 14.17 22.73 10.42
N ASN A 31 13.64 22.27 9.29
CA ASN A 31 12.92 20.99 9.18
C ASN A 31 13.86 19.79 8.89
N LYS A 32 15.17 19.96 9.06
CA LYS A 32 16.20 18.93 8.88
C LYS A 32 16.11 18.19 7.55
N CYS A 33 15.77 18.90 6.46
CA CYS A 33 15.63 18.33 5.13
C CYS A 33 16.30 19.20 4.07
N HIS A 34 16.56 18.63 2.89
CA HIS A 34 17.10 19.39 1.77
C HIS A 34 16.01 20.24 1.10
N ARG A 35 16.33 21.43 0.58
CA ARG A 35 15.37 22.34 -0.10
C ARG A 35 14.54 21.63 -1.19
N SER A 36 15.19 20.81 -2.01
CA SER A 36 14.50 20.04 -3.06
C SER A 36 13.53 18.99 -2.50
N THR A 37 13.78 18.48 -1.29
CA THR A 37 12.88 17.56 -0.59
C THR A 37 11.64 18.30 -0.13
N LEU A 38 11.82 19.48 0.48
CA LEU A 38 10.71 20.35 0.89
C LEU A 38 9.83 20.74 -0.31
N TYR A 39 10.44 21.15 -1.42
CA TYR A 39 9.74 21.43 -2.69
C TYR A 39 8.94 20.23 -3.22
N ARG A 40 9.48 19.00 -3.11
CA ARG A 40 8.75 17.80 -3.52
C ARG A 40 7.59 17.48 -2.58
N TRP A 41 7.71 17.81 -1.29
CA TRP A 41 6.63 17.62 -0.33
C TRP A 41 5.48 18.59 -0.58
N THR A 42 5.74 19.85 -0.90
CA THR A 42 4.68 20.83 -1.21
C THR A 42 3.85 20.39 -2.42
N LYS A 43 4.47 19.83 -3.47
CA LYS A 43 3.74 19.22 -4.60
C LYS A 43 2.84 18.03 -4.22
N ARG A 44 3.08 17.41 -3.07
CA ARG A 44 2.34 16.23 -2.58
C ARG A 44 1.57 16.53 -1.30
N ARG A 45 1.17 17.79 -1.08
CA ARG A 45 0.48 18.23 0.14
C ARG A 45 -0.73 17.35 0.47
N GLN A 46 -1.64 17.15 -0.48
CA GLN A 46 -2.86 16.34 -0.28
C GLN A 46 -2.53 14.89 0.13
N ASP A 47 -1.53 14.26 -0.50
CA ASP A 47 -1.08 12.91 -0.11
C ASP A 47 -0.54 12.88 1.33
N ILE A 48 0.20 13.92 1.74
CA ILE A 48 0.81 14.02 3.06
C ILE A 48 -0.25 14.28 4.13
N GLU A 49 -1.24 15.12 3.82
CA GLU A 49 -2.40 15.38 4.68
C GLU A 49 -3.23 14.11 4.92
N ALA A 50 -3.58 13.40 3.85
CA ALA A 50 -4.27 12.11 3.96
C ALA A 50 -3.45 11.07 4.75
N ALA A 51 -2.12 11.04 4.57
CA ALA A 51 -1.25 10.16 5.32
C ALA A 51 -1.11 10.55 6.81
N ALA A 52 -1.12 11.86 7.11
CA ALA A 52 -1.05 12.37 8.49
C ALA A 52 -2.32 12.05 9.28
N ALA A 53 -3.49 12.07 8.64
CA ALA A 53 -4.74 11.65 9.25
C ALA A 53 -4.77 10.14 9.58
N GLY A 54 -4.08 9.31 8.79
CA GLY A 54 -4.13 7.86 8.92
C GLY A 54 -2.98 7.20 9.71
N SER A 55 -1.84 7.87 9.90
CA SER A 55 -0.68 7.28 10.58
C SER A 55 0.30 8.33 11.12
N THR A 56 0.80 8.11 12.34
CA THR A 56 1.86 8.92 12.96
C THR A 56 3.22 8.74 12.28
N THR A 57 3.53 7.52 11.82
CA THR A 57 4.81 7.19 11.18
C THR A 57 4.74 7.41 9.68
N ILE A 58 5.85 7.88 9.10
CA ILE A 58 6.01 7.93 7.64
C ILE A 58 5.86 6.50 7.12
N LEU A 59 4.81 6.28 6.32
CA LEU A 59 4.66 5.04 5.58
C LEU A 59 5.94 4.85 4.77
N GLN A 60 6.61 3.72 4.96
CA GLN A 60 7.79 3.40 4.18
C GLN A 60 7.46 3.63 2.71
N GLY A 61 8.31 4.38 2.01
CA GLY A 61 8.11 4.64 0.58
C GLY A 61 7.85 3.32 -0.13
N ARG A 62 6.99 3.33 -1.16
CA ARG A 62 6.61 2.15 -1.95
C ARG A 62 7.86 1.49 -2.55
N ARG A 63 8.59 0.69 -1.76
CA ARG A 63 9.74 -0.09 -2.18
C ARG A 63 9.20 -1.42 -2.66
N GLY A 64 9.08 -1.53 -3.98
CA GLY A 64 8.66 -2.74 -4.64
C GLY A 64 8.19 -2.47 -6.07
N PRO A 65 8.23 -3.49 -6.95
CA PRO A 65 7.66 -3.39 -8.28
C PRO A 65 6.21 -2.89 -8.22
N LYS A 66 5.85 -1.97 -9.11
CA LYS A 66 4.46 -1.51 -9.23
C LYS A 66 3.57 -2.72 -9.49
N VAL A 67 2.41 -2.73 -8.84
CA VAL A 67 1.41 -3.79 -9.01
C VAL A 67 0.96 -3.79 -10.46
N ALA A 68 1.07 -4.94 -11.13
CA ALA A 68 0.71 -5.06 -12.55
C ALA A 68 -0.81 -4.90 -12.78
N PHE A 69 -1.64 -5.37 -11.83
CA PHE A 69 -3.10 -5.28 -11.92
C PHE A 69 -3.69 -4.66 -10.64
N PRO A 70 -3.61 -3.32 -10.47
CA PRO A 70 -4.07 -2.66 -9.24
C PRO A 70 -5.58 -2.79 -9.03
N ASP A 71 -6.37 -2.68 -10.11
CA ASP A 71 -7.84 -2.77 -10.02
C ASP A 71 -8.30 -4.18 -9.68
N LEU A 72 -7.65 -5.19 -10.26
CA LEU A 72 -7.86 -6.58 -9.89
C LEU A 72 -7.64 -6.79 -8.39
N GLU A 73 -6.56 -6.26 -7.84
CA GLU A 73 -6.26 -6.47 -6.42
C GLU A 73 -7.26 -5.80 -5.50
N LYS A 74 -7.79 -4.63 -5.89
CA LYS A 74 -8.87 -3.98 -5.16
C LYS A 74 -10.12 -4.88 -5.13
N LYS A 75 -10.59 -5.32 -6.30
CA LYS A 75 -11.75 -6.22 -6.44
C LYS A 75 -11.55 -7.54 -5.69
N LEU A 76 -10.36 -8.12 -5.79
CA LEU A 76 -10.02 -9.38 -5.14
C LEU A 76 -9.97 -9.22 -3.62
N LEU A 77 -9.45 -8.10 -3.10
CA LEU A 77 -9.42 -7.82 -1.67
C LEU A 77 -10.84 -7.64 -1.11
N ASP A 78 -11.70 -6.91 -1.81
CA ASP A 78 -13.10 -6.74 -1.42
C ASP A 78 -13.84 -8.08 -1.41
N TRP A 79 -13.65 -8.91 -2.43
CA TRP A 79 -14.17 -10.28 -2.44
C TRP A 79 -13.66 -11.12 -1.25
N VAL A 80 -12.38 -11.04 -0.90
CA VAL A 80 -11.83 -11.75 0.28
C VAL A 80 -12.48 -11.26 1.58
N ARG A 81 -12.73 -9.95 1.71
CA ARG A 81 -13.41 -9.37 2.89
C ARG A 81 -14.83 -9.90 3.00
N ASP A 82 -15.57 -9.95 1.90
CA ASP A 82 -16.94 -10.47 1.87
C ASP A 82 -16.99 -11.96 2.24
N MET A 83 -16.07 -12.77 1.68
CA MET A 83 -15.99 -14.20 2.04
C MET A 83 -15.70 -14.42 3.53
N ARG A 84 -14.84 -13.58 4.13
CA ARG A 84 -14.54 -13.63 5.57
C ARG A 84 -15.73 -13.19 6.42
N LYS A 85 -16.46 -12.15 6.01
CA LYS A 85 -17.66 -11.66 6.70
C LYS A 85 -18.75 -12.73 6.71
N ASN A 86 -18.93 -13.43 5.60
CA ASN A 86 -19.95 -14.46 5.44
C ASN A 86 -19.57 -15.82 6.07
N LYS A 87 -18.49 -15.88 6.87
CA LYS A 87 -17.94 -17.11 7.51
C LYS A 87 -17.73 -18.28 6.53
N VAL A 88 -17.57 -18.00 5.24
CA VAL A 88 -17.34 -19.03 4.22
C VAL A 88 -15.99 -19.69 4.51
N ARG A 89 -15.90 -21.00 4.22
CA ARG A 89 -14.67 -21.82 4.35
C ARG A 89 -13.44 -21.06 3.85
N ALA A 90 -12.30 -21.36 4.46
CA ALA A 90 -11.02 -20.70 4.23
C ALA A 90 -10.74 -20.37 2.75
N VAL A 91 -10.44 -19.09 2.48
CA VAL A 91 -9.99 -18.65 1.15
C VAL A 91 -8.61 -19.23 0.87
N THR A 92 -8.57 -20.26 0.01
CA THR A 92 -7.32 -20.92 -0.38
C THR A 92 -6.63 -20.16 -1.52
N SER A 93 -5.34 -20.46 -1.75
CA SER A 93 -4.61 -19.94 -2.91
C SER A 93 -5.28 -20.30 -4.24
N ARG A 94 -5.96 -21.46 -4.32
CA ARG A 94 -6.71 -21.88 -5.51
C ARG A 94 -7.94 -20.99 -5.73
N CYS A 95 -8.68 -20.65 -4.66
CA CYS A 95 -9.81 -19.73 -4.76
C CYS A 95 -9.38 -18.35 -5.27
N LEU A 96 -8.24 -17.84 -4.77
CA LEU A 96 -7.68 -16.57 -5.26
C LEU A 96 -7.31 -16.63 -6.74
N LEU A 97 -6.74 -17.75 -7.21
CA LEU A 97 -6.40 -17.94 -8.62
C LEU A 97 -7.64 -17.95 -9.51
N MET A 98 -8.66 -18.73 -9.15
CA MET A 98 -9.91 -18.80 -9.92
C MET A 98 -10.62 -17.45 -9.95
N MET A 99 -10.72 -16.78 -8.80
CA MET A 99 -11.36 -15.47 -8.72
C MET A 99 -10.56 -14.40 -9.48
N SER A 100 -9.23 -14.50 -9.50
CA SER A 100 -8.39 -13.57 -10.25
C SER A 100 -8.58 -13.70 -11.76
N ALA A 101 -8.70 -14.94 -12.27
CA ALA A 101 -9.01 -15.20 -13.67
C ALA A 101 -10.45 -14.76 -14.04
N HIS A 102 -11.39 -14.88 -13.09
CA HIS A 102 -12.76 -14.42 -13.29
C HIS A 102 -12.88 -12.89 -13.34
N LEU A 103 -12.20 -12.18 -12.43
CA LEU A 103 -12.26 -10.72 -12.33
C LEU A 103 -11.44 -10.00 -13.40
N GLU A 104 -10.38 -10.63 -13.91
CA GLU A 104 -9.49 -10.08 -14.93
C GLU A 104 -9.09 -11.18 -15.94
N PRO A 105 -9.77 -11.26 -17.11
CA PRO A 105 -9.49 -12.29 -18.11
C PRO A 105 -8.04 -12.28 -18.61
N ARG A 106 -7.38 -11.11 -18.62
CA ARG A 106 -5.98 -10.99 -19.05
C ARG A 106 -4.98 -11.46 -17.98
N PHE A 107 -5.45 -11.80 -16.78
CA PHE A 107 -4.58 -12.17 -15.67
C PHE A 107 -3.73 -13.41 -15.96
N LEU A 108 -4.25 -14.36 -16.73
CA LEU A 108 -3.52 -15.57 -17.12
C LEU A 108 -2.88 -15.48 -18.51
N LEU A 109 -3.20 -14.45 -19.29
CA LEU A 109 -2.70 -14.31 -20.66
C LEU A 109 -1.18 -14.12 -20.66
N GLY A 110 -0.46 -15.00 -21.35
CA GLY A 110 1.00 -14.98 -21.41
C GLY A 110 1.71 -15.25 -20.08
N ARG A 111 0.98 -15.75 -19.06
CA ARG A 111 1.52 -15.97 -17.71
C ARG A 111 1.59 -17.45 -17.38
N SER A 112 2.75 -17.91 -16.92
CA SER A 112 2.89 -19.27 -16.38
C SER A 112 2.12 -19.43 -15.07
N LYS A 113 1.69 -20.67 -14.77
CA LYS A 113 1.04 -20.99 -13.48
C LYS A 113 1.88 -20.54 -12.29
N GLN A 114 3.20 -20.70 -12.35
CA GLN A 114 4.12 -20.31 -11.29
C GLN A 114 4.14 -18.79 -11.08
N ALA A 115 4.16 -18.01 -12.17
CA ALA A 115 4.09 -16.55 -12.10
C ALA A 115 2.75 -16.07 -11.51
N ALA A 116 1.63 -16.73 -11.84
CA ALA A 116 0.33 -16.41 -11.25
C ALA A 116 0.27 -16.71 -9.75
N VAL A 117 0.83 -17.84 -9.32
CA VAL A 117 0.92 -18.20 -7.90
C VAL A 117 1.82 -17.22 -7.13
N GLU A 118 2.95 -16.83 -7.69
CA GLU A 118 3.86 -15.87 -7.06
C GLU A 118 3.25 -14.46 -6.98
N TYR A 119 2.49 -14.05 -8.00
CA TYR A 119 1.68 -12.82 -7.93
C TYR A 119 0.74 -12.84 -6.72
N LEU A 120 -0.02 -13.94 -6.57
CA LEU A 120 -0.97 -14.08 -5.46
C LEU A 120 -0.27 -14.18 -4.10
N ARG A 121 0.92 -14.78 -4.03
CA ARG A 121 1.74 -14.77 -2.81
C ARG A 121 2.08 -13.33 -2.41
N ARG A 122 2.51 -12.50 -3.35
CA ARG A 122 2.82 -11.07 -3.11
C ARG A 122 1.57 -10.27 -2.76
N PHE A 123 0.45 -10.49 -3.44
CA PHE A 123 -0.85 -9.89 -3.09
C PHE A 123 -1.21 -10.18 -1.63
N ARG A 124 -1.07 -11.43 -1.19
CA ARG A 124 -1.37 -11.83 0.18
C ARG A 124 -0.44 -11.19 1.20
N SER A 125 0.86 -11.15 0.91
CA SER A 125 1.87 -10.50 1.76
C SER A 125 1.56 -9.01 1.94
N ARG A 126 1.29 -8.30 0.84
CA ARG A 126 0.98 -6.85 0.87
C ARG A 126 -0.30 -6.51 1.63
N ASN A 127 -1.26 -7.43 1.67
CA ASN A 127 -2.54 -7.23 2.34
C ASN A 127 -2.66 -7.96 3.68
N GLY A 128 -1.57 -8.51 4.22
CA GLY A 128 -1.58 -9.20 5.52
C GLY A 128 -2.52 -10.41 5.59
N LEU A 129 -2.73 -11.11 4.47
CA LEU A 129 -3.71 -12.20 4.40
C LEU A 129 -3.11 -13.53 4.89
N SER A 130 -3.52 -13.95 6.09
CA SER A 130 -3.19 -15.27 6.66
C SER A 130 -3.67 -16.43 5.79
N VAL A 131 -2.83 -17.46 5.57
CA VAL A 131 -3.32 -18.75 5.05
C VAL A 131 -4.18 -19.36 6.16
N ARG A 132 -5.47 -19.59 5.93
CA ARG A 132 -6.20 -20.57 6.75
C ARG A 132 -6.12 -21.90 6.02
N ARG A 133 -5.40 -22.86 6.58
CA ARG A 133 -5.49 -24.26 6.12
C ARG A 133 -6.86 -24.76 6.55
N ILE A 134 -7.59 -25.44 5.67
CA ILE A 134 -8.85 -26.08 6.06
C ILE A 134 -8.48 -27.18 7.06
N THR A 135 -8.74 -26.94 8.34
CA THR A 135 -8.59 -27.92 9.41
C THR A 135 -9.89 -28.69 9.55
N HIS A 136 -10.21 -29.54 8.58
CA HIS A 136 -11.23 -30.56 8.76
C HIS A 136 -10.63 -31.89 8.30
N LYS A 137 -10.14 -32.68 9.27
CA LYS A 137 -10.29 -34.13 9.20
C LYS A 137 -11.74 -34.39 9.62
N GLY A 138 -12.59 -34.60 8.63
CA GLY A 138 -13.93 -35.16 8.79
C GLY A 138 -14.04 -36.20 7.71
#